data_AF-A0A1H3PM30-F1
#
_entry.id   AF-A0A1H3PM30-F1
#
_cell.length_a   1.000
_cell.length_b   1.000
_cell.length_c   1.000
_cell.angle_alpha   90.00
_cell.angle_beta   90.00
_cell.angle_gamma   90.00
#
_symmetry.space_group_name_H-M   'P 1'
#
loop_
_entity.id
_entity.type
_entity.pdbx_description
1 polymer ?
#
loop_
_entity_poly.entity_id
_entity_poly.type
_entity_poly.pdbx_seq_one_letter_code
_entity_poly.pdbx_strand_id
1 'polypeptide(L)'
;MEPTSETSSQPDDPKRALLDEYFSEAGFVPRLHDQVWDKAALQRLLAAQRRYLQSPRDRERFPREIGEAFWLPEREARRCGRRAGFGLQHAVSVYEQGCEQLHDMAYRLFAGESVHLTDSNAEQVAAVQAPACSPAEARTRQALLDESLADDGFVLRLRCDLQWDRPAFGRLRRAMRAYLAARANAPWLDRETAELFWRLEWFVPAWSSHANFPREHAAGHYDEVFAVLGDLAIPLFVEGDLDANGDAEAAAMWAAP
;
A
#
# COMPACT_ATOMS: atom_id res chain seq x y z
N MET A 1 -3.04 -56.82 -2.78
CA MET A 1 -2.10 -55.69 -2.71
C MET A 1 -2.77 -54.53 -3.42
N GLU A 2 -3.52 -53.74 -2.67
CA GLU A 2 -4.09 -52.49 -3.17
C GLU A 2 -3.06 -51.37 -2.93
N PRO A 3 -2.79 -50.50 -3.91
CA PRO A 3 -1.97 -49.34 -3.68
C PRO A 3 -2.80 -48.32 -2.92
N THR A 4 -2.49 -48.12 -1.64
CA THR A 4 -2.92 -46.94 -0.90
C THR A 4 -2.33 -45.71 -1.57
N SER A 5 -3.15 -45.00 -2.34
CA SER A 5 -2.87 -43.63 -2.77
C SER A 5 -2.81 -42.76 -1.53
N GLU A 6 -1.61 -42.61 -0.97
CA GLU A 6 -1.30 -41.54 -0.05
C GLU A 6 -1.38 -40.24 -0.84
N THR A 7 -2.53 -39.57 -0.76
CA THR A 7 -2.67 -38.17 -1.12
C THR A 7 -1.77 -37.42 -0.15
N SER A 8 -0.52 -37.21 -0.57
CA SER A 8 0.42 -36.34 0.10
C SER A 8 -0.17 -34.93 0.07
N SER A 9 -0.93 -34.58 1.10
CA SER A 9 -1.39 -33.23 1.40
C SER A 9 -0.14 -32.39 1.61
N GLN A 10 0.36 -31.84 0.50
CA GLN A 10 1.43 -30.85 0.50
C GLN A 10 1.00 -29.74 1.47
N PRO A 11 1.84 -29.36 2.45
CA PRO A 11 1.45 -28.37 3.44
C PRO A 11 0.98 -27.12 2.69
N ASP A 12 -0.27 -26.73 2.94
CA ASP A 12 -0.94 -25.55 2.39
C ASP A 12 0.01 -24.34 2.45
N ASP A 13 0.66 -23.99 1.33
CA ASP A 13 1.54 -22.82 1.23
C ASP A 13 0.67 -21.56 1.34
N PRO A 14 0.76 -20.81 2.46
CA PRO A 14 -0.10 -19.64 2.67
C PRO A 14 0.15 -18.54 1.64
N LYS A 15 1.38 -18.43 1.12
CA LYS A 15 1.71 -17.49 0.05
C LYS A 15 0.95 -17.87 -1.22
N ARG A 16 1.04 -19.14 -1.63
CA ARG A 16 0.36 -19.64 -2.83
C ARG A 16 -1.15 -19.48 -2.74
N ALA A 17 -1.75 -19.85 -1.61
CA ALA A 17 -3.20 -19.72 -1.38
C ALA A 17 -3.68 -18.26 -1.48
N LEU A 18 -2.91 -17.30 -0.95
CA LEU A 18 -3.21 -15.87 -1.09
C LEU A 18 -3.19 -15.44 -2.56
N LEU A 19 -2.14 -15.79 -3.30
CA LEU A 19 -2.01 -15.39 -4.70
C LEU A 19 -3.07 -16.05 -5.59
N ASP A 20 -3.40 -17.33 -5.34
CA ASP A 20 -4.45 -18.02 -6.06
C ASP A 20 -5.83 -17.38 -5.83
N GLU A 21 -6.16 -16.92 -4.61
CA GLU A 21 -7.41 -16.18 -4.37
C GLU A 21 -7.37 -14.76 -4.98
N TYR A 22 -6.24 -14.06 -4.86
CA TYR A 22 -6.08 -12.70 -5.38
C TYR A 22 -6.23 -12.64 -6.91
N PHE A 23 -5.58 -13.55 -7.63
CA PHE A 23 -5.62 -13.62 -9.10
C PHE A 23 -6.79 -14.45 -9.66
N SER A 24 -7.67 -14.97 -8.81
CA SER A 24 -8.85 -15.73 -9.24
C SER A 24 -9.80 -14.86 -10.07
N GLU A 25 -10.36 -15.39 -11.16
CA GLU A 25 -11.42 -14.72 -11.93
C GLU A 25 -12.67 -14.44 -11.09
N ALA A 26 -12.93 -15.28 -10.08
CA ALA A 26 -14.00 -15.09 -9.11
C ALA A 26 -13.55 -14.31 -7.85
N GLY A 27 -12.33 -13.76 -7.88
CA GLY A 27 -11.72 -13.00 -6.81
C GLY A 27 -12.36 -11.63 -6.60
N PHE A 28 -12.04 -10.99 -5.48
CA PHE A 28 -12.68 -9.75 -5.07
C PHE A 28 -12.34 -8.55 -5.99
N VAL A 29 -11.10 -8.42 -6.45
CA VAL A 29 -10.67 -7.29 -7.29
C VAL A 29 -11.35 -7.27 -8.66
N PRO A 30 -11.42 -8.39 -9.42
CA PRO A 30 -12.21 -8.43 -10.65
C PRO A 30 -13.68 -8.02 -10.43
N ARG A 31 -14.32 -8.49 -9.35
CA ARG A 31 -15.68 -8.09 -9.00
C ARG A 31 -15.81 -6.60 -8.73
N LEU A 32 -14.85 -5.98 -8.05
CA LEU A 32 -14.83 -4.53 -7.84
C LEU A 32 -14.71 -3.76 -9.16
N HIS A 33 -13.91 -4.23 -10.11
CA HIS A 33 -13.83 -3.61 -11.44
C HIS A 33 -15.16 -3.67 -12.20
N ASP A 34 -15.93 -4.75 -12.02
CA ASP A 34 -17.30 -4.89 -12.52
C ASP A 34 -18.33 -4.06 -11.70
N GLN A 35 -17.86 -3.26 -10.73
CA GLN A 35 -18.67 -2.50 -9.77
C GLN A 35 -19.61 -3.38 -8.92
N VAL A 36 -19.20 -4.61 -8.65
CA VAL A 36 -19.92 -5.56 -7.80
C VAL A 36 -19.20 -5.71 -6.46
N TRP A 37 -19.88 -5.34 -5.38
CA TRP A 37 -19.41 -5.62 -4.02
C TRP A 37 -19.78 -7.06 -3.62
N ASP A 38 -18.91 -8.02 -3.95
CA ASP A 38 -19.10 -9.42 -3.58
C ASP A 38 -18.54 -9.70 -2.17
N LYS A 39 -19.45 -9.77 -1.18
CA LYS A 39 -19.10 -10.06 0.22
C LYS A 39 -18.42 -11.43 0.38
N ALA A 40 -18.81 -12.45 -0.39
CA ALA A 40 -18.22 -13.77 -0.26
C ALA A 40 -16.78 -13.77 -0.79
N ALA A 41 -16.52 -13.10 -1.92
CA ALA A 41 -15.17 -12.91 -2.44
C ALA A 41 -14.29 -12.11 -1.48
N LEU A 42 -14.81 -11.03 -0.89
CA LEU A 42 -14.10 -10.27 0.13
C LEU A 42 -13.69 -11.16 1.33
N GLN A 43 -14.60 -11.98 1.85
CA GLN A 43 -14.30 -12.82 3.01
C GLN A 43 -13.25 -13.90 2.70
N ARG A 44 -13.24 -14.46 1.47
CA ARG A 44 -12.19 -15.40 1.06
C ARG A 44 -10.82 -14.72 0.98
N LEU A 45 -10.74 -13.54 0.36
CA LEU A 45 -9.51 -12.75 0.29
C LEU A 45 -8.98 -12.41 1.70
N LEU A 46 -9.83 -11.90 2.58
CA LEU A 46 -9.45 -11.58 3.97
C LEU A 46 -8.96 -12.81 4.75
N ALA A 47 -9.58 -13.97 4.53
CA ALA A 47 -9.13 -15.23 5.14
C ALA A 47 -7.74 -15.63 4.63
N ALA A 48 -7.48 -15.49 3.33
CA ALA A 48 -6.19 -15.80 2.73
C ALA A 48 -5.08 -14.83 3.20
N GLN A 49 -5.37 -13.53 3.25
CA GLN A 49 -4.48 -12.50 3.79
C GLN A 49 -4.13 -12.78 5.27
N ARG A 50 -5.14 -13.12 6.09
CA ARG A 50 -4.93 -13.47 7.50
C ARG A 50 -4.05 -14.70 7.65
N ARG A 51 -4.28 -15.73 6.84
CA ARG A 51 -3.47 -16.97 6.85
C ARG A 51 -2.01 -16.67 6.51
N TYR A 52 -1.75 -15.82 5.52
CA TYR A 52 -0.41 -15.36 5.18
C TYR A 52 0.24 -14.55 6.33
N LEU A 53 -0.52 -13.63 6.96
CA LEU A 53 -0.05 -12.87 8.12
C LEU A 53 0.18 -13.73 9.37
N GLN A 54 -0.34 -14.95 9.43
CA GLN A 54 -0.11 -15.89 10.53
C GLN A 54 1.02 -16.89 10.24
N SER A 55 1.50 -16.96 9.00
CA SER A 55 2.57 -17.88 8.63
C SER A 55 3.96 -17.30 8.93
N PRO A 56 4.98 -18.17 9.12
CA PRO A 56 6.38 -17.73 9.14
C PRO A 56 6.70 -16.96 7.85
N ARG A 57 7.30 -15.77 7.98
CA ARG A 57 7.68 -14.88 6.88
C ARG A 57 8.78 -13.93 7.33
N ASP A 58 9.46 -13.33 6.37
CA ASP A 58 10.29 -12.16 6.63
C ASP A 58 9.37 -10.97 6.94
N ARG A 59 9.56 -10.34 8.10
CA ARG A 59 8.76 -9.18 8.54
C ARG A 59 9.31 -7.87 8.01
N GLU A 60 10.56 -7.83 7.58
CA GLU A 60 11.19 -6.62 7.05
C GLU A 60 11.13 -6.57 5.52
N ARG A 61 10.90 -7.70 4.86
CA ARG A 61 10.75 -7.78 3.41
C ARG A 61 9.70 -8.79 2.99
N PHE A 62 9.00 -8.51 1.90
CA PHE A 62 8.05 -9.44 1.30
C PHE A 62 8.07 -9.36 -0.22
N PRO A 63 7.68 -10.43 -0.95
CA PRO A 63 7.56 -10.39 -2.40
C PRO A 63 6.61 -9.29 -2.85
N ARG A 64 6.89 -8.67 -4.00
CA ARG A 64 6.06 -7.58 -4.53
C ARG A 64 4.61 -8.02 -4.72
N GLU A 65 4.36 -9.21 -5.25
CA GLU A 65 3.00 -9.71 -5.47
C GLU A 65 2.19 -9.84 -4.17
N ILE A 66 2.86 -9.99 -3.03
CA ILE A 66 2.21 -9.95 -1.72
C ILE A 66 1.84 -8.52 -1.35
N GLY A 67 2.72 -7.55 -1.58
CA GLY A 67 2.38 -6.14 -1.41
C GLY A 67 1.17 -5.75 -2.26
N GLU A 68 1.13 -6.21 -3.51
CA GLU A 68 0.01 -6.00 -4.43
C GLU A 68 -1.30 -6.58 -3.88
N ALA A 69 -1.28 -7.83 -3.43
CA ALA A 69 -2.45 -8.54 -2.90
C ALA A 69 -3.04 -7.93 -1.62
N PHE A 70 -2.33 -7.04 -0.94
CA PHE A 70 -2.81 -6.28 0.21
C PHE A 70 -3.20 -4.85 -0.16
N TRP A 71 -2.38 -4.20 -1.00
CA TRP A 71 -2.56 -2.80 -1.37
C TRP A 71 -3.70 -2.59 -2.37
N LEU A 72 -3.74 -3.35 -3.47
CA LEU A 72 -4.68 -3.10 -4.56
C LEU A 72 -6.14 -3.30 -4.15
N PRO A 73 -6.52 -4.39 -3.44
CA PRO A 73 -7.90 -4.57 -3.01
C PRO A 73 -8.40 -3.45 -2.10
N GLU A 74 -7.56 -2.97 -1.18
CA GLU A 74 -7.90 -1.84 -0.31
C GLU A 74 -8.10 -0.55 -1.12
N ARG A 75 -7.16 -0.27 -2.03
CA ARG A 75 -7.20 0.93 -2.88
C ARG A 75 -8.43 0.96 -3.78
N GLU A 76 -8.70 -0.14 -4.49
CA GLU A 76 -9.87 -0.23 -5.39
C GLU A 76 -11.17 -0.22 -4.61
N ALA A 77 -11.24 -0.88 -3.44
CA ALA A 77 -12.39 -0.78 -2.56
C ALA A 77 -12.69 0.70 -2.27
N ARG A 78 -11.72 1.44 -1.69
CA ARG A 78 -11.85 2.89 -1.38
C ARG A 78 -12.26 3.73 -2.59
N ARG A 79 -11.72 3.43 -3.77
CA ARG A 79 -12.06 4.12 -5.02
C ARG A 79 -13.52 3.89 -5.42
N CYS A 80 -14.01 2.66 -5.31
CA CYS A 80 -15.39 2.31 -5.59
C CYS A 80 -16.37 3.07 -4.68
N GLY A 81 -16.12 3.19 -3.37
CA GLY A 81 -17.02 3.95 -2.49
C GLY A 81 -17.01 5.45 -2.70
N ARG A 82 -15.91 6.03 -3.20
CA ARG A 82 -15.91 7.46 -3.58
C ARG A 82 -16.75 7.73 -4.82
N ARG A 83 -16.76 6.81 -5.78
CA ARG A 83 -17.52 6.95 -7.05
C ARG A 83 -18.99 6.64 -6.86
N ALA A 84 -19.27 5.63 -6.05
CA ALA A 84 -20.61 5.20 -5.84
C ALA A 84 -21.23 6.03 -4.70
N GLY A 85 -21.96 7.08 -5.06
CA GLY A 85 -23.04 7.58 -4.21
C GLY A 85 -24.14 6.50 -4.08
N PHE A 86 -23.82 5.33 -3.52
CA PHE A 86 -24.75 4.22 -3.35
C PHE A 86 -25.86 4.69 -2.41
N GLY A 87 -27.01 5.03 -3.00
CA GLY A 87 -28.16 5.67 -2.36
C GLY A 87 -28.96 4.79 -1.40
N LEU A 88 -28.31 3.97 -0.58
CA LEU A 88 -28.97 3.22 0.49
C LEU A 88 -28.09 3.29 1.74
N GLN A 89 -28.55 4.02 2.76
CA GLN A 89 -27.86 4.19 4.06
C GLN A 89 -27.44 2.87 4.73
N HIS A 90 -28.08 1.74 4.39
CA HIS A 90 -27.74 0.41 4.89
C HIS A 90 -26.60 -0.28 4.11
N ALA A 91 -26.32 0.13 2.87
CA ALA A 91 -25.19 -0.37 2.08
C ALA A 91 -23.87 0.32 2.48
N VAL A 92 -23.97 1.54 3.03
CA VAL A 92 -22.82 2.34 3.49
C VAL A 92 -22.04 1.60 4.58
N SER A 93 -22.72 1.02 5.57
CA SER A 93 -22.04 0.36 6.70
C SER A 93 -21.31 -0.93 6.31
N VAL A 94 -21.85 -1.72 5.38
CA VAL A 94 -21.20 -2.97 4.91
C VAL A 94 -19.95 -2.66 4.09
N TYR A 95 -20.02 -1.61 3.26
CA TYR A 95 -18.90 -1.16 2.47
C TYR A 95 -17.78 -0.57 3.34
N GLU A 96 -18.13 0.31 4.28
CA GLU A 96 -17.19 0.90 5.23
C GLU A 96 -16.49 -0.19 6.05
N GLN A 97 -17.25 -1.15 6.59
CA GLN A 97 -16.70 -2.26 7.33
C GLN A 97 -15.70 -3.09 6.49
N GLY A 98 -16.00 -3.36 5.22
CA GLY A 98 -15.07 -4.10 4.36
C GLY A 98 -13.81 -3.31 4.01
N CYS A 99 -13.94 -1.99 3.81
CA CYS A 99 -12.78 -1.11 3.62
C CYS A 99 -11.88 -1.08 4.86
N GLU A 100 -12.47 -1.00 6.05
CA GLU A 100 -11.75 -1.07 7.32
C GLU A 100 -11.05 -2.42 7.51
N GLN A 101 -11.71 -3.52 7.15
CA GLN A 101 -11.10 -4.85 7.21
C GLN A 101 -9.89 -4.98 6.26
N LEU A 102 -10.00 -4.49 5.03
CA LEU A 102 -8.89 -4.48 4.08
C LEU A 102 -7.76 -3.57 4.56
N HIS A 103 -8.11 -2.39 5.11
CA HIS A 103 -7.14 -1.48 5.70
C HIS A 103 -6.39 -2.10 6.88
N ASP A 104 -7.08 -2.82 7.78
CA ASP A 104 -6.44 -3.53 8.90
C ASP A 104 -5.48 -4.61 8.39
N MET A 105 -5.83 -5.35 7.33
CA MET A 105 -4.92 -6.34 6.74
C MET A 105 -3.69 -5.67 6.12
N ALA A 106 -3.86 -4.61 5.34
CA ALA A 106 -2.76 -3.83 4.76
C ALA A 106 -1.88 -3.20 5.85
N TYR A 107 -2.49 -2.62 6.89
CA TYR A 107 -1.78 -2.07 8.05
C TYR A 107 -0.88 -3.12 8.69
N ARG A 108 -1.39 -4.32 8.97
CA ARG A 108 -0.59 -5.38 9.59
C ARG A 108 0.57 -5.87 8.72
N LEU A 109 0.43 -5.85 7.39
CA LEU A 109 1.54 -6.16 6.49
C LEU A 109 2.58 -5.04 6.50
N PHE A 110 2.14 -3.80 6.32
CA PHE A 110 3.02 -2.67 6.06
C PHE A 110 3.60 -2.05 7.34
N ALA A 111 2.78 -1.72 8.32
CA ALA A 111 3.23 -1.17 9.61
C ALA A 111 3.77 -2.25 10.56
N GLY A 112 3.52 -3.52 10.25
CA GLY A 112 3.78 -4.64 11.15
C GLY A 112 2.68 -4.80 12.20
N GLU A 113 2.74 -5.90 12.95
CA GLU A 113 1.94 -6.03 14.16
C GLU A 113 2.44 -5.01 15.19
N SER A 114 1.52 -4.24 15.77
CA SER A 114 1.82 -3.48 16.98
C SER A 114 2.37 -4.47 17.99
N VAL A 115 3.68 -4.44 18.24
CA VAL A 115 4.28 -5.20 19.32
C VAL A 115 3.65 -4.64 20.59
N HIS A 116 2.60 -5.30 21.10
CA HIS A 116 2.22 -5.13 22.48
C HIS A 116 3.51 -5.38 23.26
N LEU A 117 3.98 -4.40 24.02
CA LEU A 117 5.22 -4.40 24.82
C LEU A 117 5.20 -5.45 25.97
N THR A 118 4.45 -6.52 25.80
CA THR A 118 4.33 -7.66 26.69
C THR A 118 4.55 -8.90 25.84
N ASP A 119 5.79 -9.17 25.48
CA ASP A 119 6.35 -10.53 25.47
C ASP A 119 7.85 -10.45 25.16
N SER A 120 8.62 -10.44 26.25
CA SER A 120 10.04 -10.77 26.23
C SER A 120 10.19 -12.27 25.98
N ASN A 121 10.12 -12.69 24.71
CA ASN A 121 10.77 -13.88 24.17
C ASN A 121 10.35 -14.07 22.71
N ALA A 122 11.21 -13.67 21.78
CA ALA A 122 11.26 -14.29 20.46
C ALA A 122 12.69 -14.19 19.93
N GLU A 123 13.37 -15.32 20.08
CA GLU A 123 14.68 -15.63 19.56
C GLU A 123 14.76 -15.50 18.03
N GLN A 124 15.96 -15.11 17.62
CA GLN A 124 16.61 -15.33 16.33
C GLN A 124 15.91 -16.30 15.37
N VAL A 125 15.27 -15.73 14.35
CA VAL A 125 15.16 -16.39 13.04
C VAL A 125 16.34 -15.89 12.21
N ALA A 126 17.15 -16.83 11.73
CA ALA A 126 18.32 -16.56 10.90
C ALA A 126 17.95 -15.66 9.72
N ALA A 127 18.64 -14.52 9.62
CA ALA A 127 18.59 -13.67 8.46
C ALA A 127 19.09 -14.48 7.25
N VAL A 128 18.16 -14.96 6.44
CA VAL A 128 18.46 -15.34 5.05
C VAL A 128 19.09 -14.08 4.45
N GLN A 129 20.36 -14.18 4.05
CA GLN A 129 21.11 -13.07 3.46
C GLN A 129 20.45 -12.69 2.14
N ALA A 130 19.48 -11.78 2.23
CA ALA A 130 18.90 -11.13 1.08
C ALA A 130 20.01 -10.35 0.34
N PRO A 131 19.93 -10.20 -0.98
CA PRO A 131 20.88 -9.39 -1.72
C PRO A 131 20.97 -7.99 -1.08
N ALA A 132 22.21 -7.54 -0.89
CA ALA A 132 22.48 -6.24 -0.31
C ALA A 132 21.82 -5.15 -1.17
N CYS A 133 21.08 -4.25 -0.51
CA CYS A 133 20.55 -3.03 -1.11
C CYS A 133 21.68 -2.28 -1.81
N SER A 134 21.46 -1.78 -3.03
CA SER A 134 22.50 -1.04 -3.72
C SER A 134 22.81 0.28 -2.97
N PRO A 135 24.05 0.81 -3.01
CA PRO A 135 24.33 2.10 -2.38
C PRO A 135 23.46 3.25 -2.92
N ALA A 136 23.00 3.15 -4.16
CA ALA A 136 22.09 4.14 -4.75
C ALA A 136 20.68 4.04 -4.13
N GLU A 137 20.13 2.83 -4.04
CA GLU A 137 18.85 2.56 -3.41
C GLU A 137 18.84 3.00 -1.94
N ALA A 138 19.88 2.66 -1.18
CA ALA A 138 20.03 3.07 0.23
C ALA A 138 20.02 4.60 0.39
N ARG A 139 20.72 5.34 -0.49
CA ARG A 139 20.71 6.82 -0.47
C ARG A 139 19.32 7.39 -0.79
N THR A 140 18.66 6.86 -1.81
CA THR A 140 17.33 7.34 -2.19
C THR A 140 16.26 7.00 -1.14
N ARG A 141 16.40 5.85 -0.47
CA ARG A 141 15.56 5.44 0.66
C ARG A 141 15.74 6.39 1.84
N GLN A 142 16.98 6.71 2.20
CA GLN A 142 17.23 7.66 3.29
C GLN A 142 16.64 9.04 2.98
N ALA A 143 16.86 9.57 1.77
CA ALA A 143 16.27 10.84 1.35
C ALA A 143 14.73 10.83 1.43
N LEU A 144 14.11 9.71 1.04
CA LEU A 144 12.66 9.53 1.16
C LEU A 144 12.18 9.56 2.62
N LEU A 145 12.91 8.90 3.53
CA LEU A 145 12.61 8.92 4.96
C LEU A 145 12.78 10.32 5.55
N ASP A 146 13.86 11.03 5.21
CA ASP A 146 14.13 12.38 5.69
C ASP A 146 13.00 13.34 5.26
N GLU A 147 12.63 13.35 3.97
CA GLU A 147 11.57 14.24 3.46
C GLU A 147 10.17 13.90 3.99
N SER A 148 10.00 12.70 4.52
CA SER A 148 8.73 12.24 5.10
C SER A 148 8.65 12.47 6.60
N LEU A 149 9.69 12.11 7.34
CA LEU A 149 9.66 11.88 8.79
C LEU A 149 10.61 12.79 9.58
N ALA A 150 11.47 13.58 8.92
CA ALA A 150 12.27 14.59 9.63
C ALA A 150 11.37 15.69 10.22
N ASP A 151 11.88 16.44 11.19
CA ASP A 151 11.14 17.52 11.87
C ASP A 151 10.60 18.57 10.89
N ASP A 152 11.27 18.79 9.76
CA ASP A 152 10.83 19.66 8.67
C ASP A 152 10.24 18.93 7.46
N GLY A 153 10.04 17.61 7.58
CA GLY A 153 9.44 16.74 6.58
C GLY A 153 7.95 17.03 6.36
N PHE A 154 7.46 16.69 5.17
CA PHE A 154 6.10 17.02 4.75
C PHE A 154 5.03 16.39 5.66
N VAL A 155 5.19 15.11 6.03
CA VAL A 155 4.15 14.38 6.78
C VAL A 155 4.03 14.91 8.21
N LEU A 156 5.15 15.21 8.87
CA LEU A 156 5.12 15.74 10.23
C LEU A 156 4.49 17.15 10.26
N ARG A 157 4.88 18.05 9.36
CA ARG A 157 4.24 19.38 9.25
C ARG A 157 2.75 19.29 8.95
N LEU A 158 2.37 18.40 8.03
CA LEU A 158 0.96 18.18 7.69
C LEU A 158 0.16 17.67 8.91
N ARG A 159 0.72 16.72 9.65
CA ARG A 159 0.05 16.07 10.78
C ARG A 159 0.00 16.93 12.04
N CYS A 160 1.13 17.53 12.41
CA CYS A 160 1.32 18.19 13.70
C CYS A 160 0.96 19.68 13.63
N ASP A 161 1.31 20.34 12.53
CA ASP A 161 1.15 21.80 12.39
C ASP A 161 -0.03 22.19 11.49
N LEU A 162 -0.70 21.19 10.87
CA LEU A 162 -1.73 21.37 9.86
C LEU A 162 -1.27 22.24 8.68
N GLN A 163 0.03 22.24 8.40
CA GLN A 163 0.62 23.08 7.34
C GLN A 163 0.76 22.32 6.03
N TRP A 164 0.25 22.91 4.96
CA TRP A 164 0.44 22.41 3.60
C TRP A 164 1.72 23.00 2.97
N ASP A 165 2.88 22.44 3.32
CA ASP A 165 4.18 22.89 2.80
C ASP A 165 4.41 22.36 1.37
N ARG A 166 4.04 23.15 0.35
CA ARG A 166 4.24 22.82 -1.08
C ARG A 166 5.71 22.51 -1.42
N PRO A 167 6.71 23.32 -1.00
CA PRO A 167 8.12 22.97 -1.18
C PRO A 167 8.51 21.60 -0.61
N ALA A 168 8.08 21.27 0.62
CA ALA A 168 8.36 19.97 1.24
C ALA A 168 7.70 18.82 0.46
N PHE A 169 6.44 18.99 0.04
CA PHE A 169 5.77 18.01 -0.82
C PHE A 169 6.54 17.80 -2.15
N GLY A 170 7.05 18.87 -2.75
CA GLY A 170 7.87 18.81 -3.95
C GLY A 170 9.18 18.02 -3.77
N ARG A 171 9.82 18.13 -2.60
CA ARG A 171 11.00 17.32 -2.25
C ARG A 171 10.63 15.85 -2.03
N LEU A 172 9.58 15.57 -1.27
CA LEU A 172 9.06 14.23 -1.05
C LEU A 172 8.77 13.50 -2.37
N ARG A 173 8.04 14.16 -3.29
CA ARG A 173 7.72 13.62 -4.61
C ARG A 173 8.98 13.23 -5.40
N ARG A 174 10.01 14.08 -5.37
CA ARG A 174 11.30 13.78 -6.03
C ARG A 174 12.00 12.60 -5.39
N ALA A 175 11.98 12.50 -4.06
CA ALA A 175 12.57 11.37 -3.35
C ALA A 175 11.86 10.05 -3.67
N MET A 176 10.52 10.04 -3.72
CA MET A 176 9.73 8.86 -4.13
C MET A 176 10.10 8.41 -5.55
N ARG A 177 10.17 9.34 -6.52
CA ARG A 177 10.58 9.01 -7.91
C ARG A 177 12.00 8.48 -7.98
N ALA A 178 12.93 9.10 -7.27
CA ALA A 178 14.32 8.67 -7.23
C ALA A 178 14.45 7.25 -6.66
N TYR A 179 13.69 6.93 -5.60
CA TYR A 179 13.65 5.59 -5.02
C TYR A 179 13.10 4.55 -6.01
N LEU A 180 11.98 4.84 -6.68
CA LEU A 180 11.42 3.94 -7.70
C LEU A 180 12.42 3.67 -8.84
N ALA A 181 13.10 4.71 -9.32
CA ALA A 181 14.12 4.59 -10.37
C ALA A 181 15.33 3.75 -9.92
N ALA A 182 15.78 3.91 -8.68
CA ALA A 182 16.92 3.16 -8.13
C ALA A 182 16.60 1.67 -7.90
N ARG A 183 15.31 1.32 -7.79
CA ARG A 183 14.83 -0.02 -7.42
C ARG A 183 14.30 -0.83 -8.61
N ALA A 184 14.41 -0.32 -9.84
CA ALA A 184 13.82 -0.95 -11.02
C ALA A 184 14.09 -2.47 -11.04
N ASN A 185 13.02 -3.26 -11.10
CA ASN A 185 13.02 -4.73 -11.17
C ASN A 185 13.30 -5.53 -9.87
N ALA A 186 13.31 -4.91 -8.68
CA ALA A 186 13.43 -5.71 -7.45
C ALA A 186 12.13 -6.52 -7.18
N PRO A 187 12.18 -7.87 -7.07
CA PRO A 187 10.98 -8.69 -6.86
C PRO A 187 10.47 -8.67 -5.40
N TRP A 188 11.14 -7.91 -4.53
CA TRP A 188 10.83 -7.78 -3.10
C TRP A 188 10.57 -6.32 -2.75
N LEU A 189 9.81 -6.09 -1.68
CA LEU A 189 9.54 -4.79 -1.09
C LEU A 189 10.19 -4.75 0.30
N ASP A 190 10.91 -3.67 0.58
CA ASP A 190 11.28 -3.27 1.94
C ASP A 190 10.03 -2.78 2.66
N ARG A 191 9.75 -3.34 3.85
CA ARG A 191 8.51 -3.05 4.58
C ARG A 191 8.39 -1.57 4.92
N GLU A 192 9.43 -0.96 5.47
CA GLU A 192 9.42 0.45 5.89
C GLU A 192 9.09 1.37 4.70
N THR A 193 9.68 1.10 3.54
CA THR A 193 9.40 1.90 2.35
C THR A 193 8.00 1.63 1.77
N ALA A 194 7.56 0.37 1.74
CA ALA A 194 6.20 0.03 1.33
C ALA A 194 5.15 0.68 2.23
N GLU A 195 5.38 0.67 3.54
CA GLU A 195 4.56 1.35 4.52
C GLU A 195 4.45 2.84 4.24
N LEU A 196 5.58 3.50 3.94
CA LEU A 196 5.56 4.91 3.66
C LEU A 196 4.73 5.25 2.42
N PHE A 197 4.90 4.53 1.30
CA PHE A 197 4.10 4.76 0.09
C PHE A 197 2.61 4.51 0.34
N TRP A 198 2.28 3.37 0.95
CA TRP A 198 0.91 3.05 1.33
C TRP A 198 0.31 4.12 2.24
N ARG A 199 1.03 4.51 3.30
CA ARG A 199 0.61 5.55 4.24
C ARG A 199 0.39 6.87 3.54
N LEU A 200 1.32 7.34 2.72
CA LEU A 200 1.20 8.62 2.02
C LEU A 200 -0.05 8.67 1.13
N GLU A 201 -0.32 7.60 0.39
CA GLU A 201 -1.48 7.52 -0.51
C GLU A 201 -2.82 7.70 0.23
N TRP A 202 -2.98 7.14 1.43
CA TRP A 202 -4.25 7.22 2.15
C TRP A 202 -4.30 8.31 3.22
N PHE A 203 -3.20 8.55 3.93
CA PHE A 203 -3.11 9.49 5.04
C PHE A 203 -3.26 10.92 4.56
N VAL A 204 -2.52 11.31 3.51
CA VAL A 204 -2.52 12.70 3.03
C VAL A 204 -3.93 13.13 2.59
N PRO A 205 -4.67 12.36 1.77
CA PRO A 205 -6.05 12.69 1.43
C PRO A 205 -6.98 12.69 2.65
N ALA A 206 -6.92 11.66 3.50
CA ALA A 206 -7.80 11.56 4.66
C ALA A 206 -7.60 12.72 5.64
N TRP A 207 -6.35 13.08 5.90
CA TRP A 207 -5.98 14.13 6.83
C TRP A 207 -6.34 15.52 6.27
N SER A 208 -5.93 15.85 5.04
CA SER A 208 -6.22 17.17 4.46
C SER A 208 -7.70 17.40 4.08
N SER A 209 -8.52 16.35 4.08
CA SER A 209 -9.96 16.44 3.80
C SER A 209 -10.82 16.73 5.04
N HIS A 210 -10.28 16.68 6.27
CA HIS A 210 -11.10 16.92 7.46
C HIS A 210 -11.58 18.38 7.56
N ALA A 211 -12.74 18.60 8.18
CA ALA A 211 -13.39 19.92 8.22
C ALA A 211 -12.52 21.04 8.81
N ASN A 212 -11.63 20.70 9.74
CA ASN A 212 -10.75 21.67 10.43
C ASN A 212 -9.41 21.92 9.72
N PHE A 213 -9.19 21.37 8.52
CA PHE A 213 -7.90 21.52 7.84
C PHE A 213 -7.87 22.89 7.15
N PRO A 214 -6.84 23.73 7.36
CA PRO A 214 -6.75 25.02 6.71
C PRO A 214 -6.51 24.82 5.20
N ARG A 215 -7.56 25.05 4.40
CA ARG A 215 -7.47 24.94 2.93
C ARG A 215 -7.06 26.28 2.35
N GLU A 216 -5.76 26.43 2.15
CA GLU A 216 -5.15 27.64 1.55
C GLU A 216 -5.21 27.63 0.02
N HIS A 217 -5.46 26.45 -0.58
CA HIS A 217 -5.50 26.26 -2.03
C HIS A 217 -6.89 25.85 -2.52
N ALA A 218 -7.11 25.99 -3.83
CA ALA A 218 -8.34 25.51 -4.46
C ALA A 218 -8.45 23.98 -4.37
N ALA A 219 -9.69 23.46 -4.36
CA ALA A 219 -9.93 22.01 -4.23
C ALA A 219 -9.17 21.17 -5.29
N GLY A 220 -9.12 21.63 -6.54
CA GLY A 220 -8.43 20.93 -7.63
C GLY A 220 -6.94 20.69 -7.37
N HIS A 221 -6.27 21.59 -6.64
CA HIS A 221 -4.86 21.40 -6.27
C HIS A 221 -4.67 20.18 -5.37
N TYR A 222 -5.56 19.96 -4.40
CA TYR A 222 -5.48 18.80 -3.51
C TYR A 222 -5.80 17.50 -4.28
N ASP A 223 -6.80 17.52 -5.15
CA ASP A 223 -7.17 16.36 -5.98
C ASP A 223 -6.00 15.92 -6.88
N GLU A 224 -5.30 16.87 -7.50
CA GLU A 224 -4.10 16.60 -8.30
C GLU A 224 -2.97 15.99 -7.46
N VAL A 225 -2.76 16.50 -6.24
CA VAL A 225 -1.74 15.95 -5.33
C VAL A 225 -2.08 14.53 -4.91
N PHE A 226 -3.35 14.24 -4.61
CA PHE A 226 -3.78 12.90 -4.25
C PHE A 226 -3.62 11.92 -5.41
N ALA A 227 -3.91 12.37 -6.64
CA ALA A 227 -3.66 11.59 -7.85
C ALA A 227 -2.16 11.26 -8.00
N VAL A 228 -1.27 12.26 -7.85
CA VAL A 228 0.19 12.07 -7.93
C VAL A 228 0.71 11.06 -6.91
N LEU A 229 0.21 11.07 -5.68
CA LEU A 229 0.60 10.07 -4.67
C LEU A 229 0.16 8.65 -5.07
N GLY A 230 -1.04 8.51 -5.62
CA GLY A 230 -1.52 7.24 -6.17
C GLY A 230 -0.68 6.75 -7.35
N ASP A 231 -0.33 7.65 -8.28
CA ASP A 231 0.48 7.34 -9.46
C ASP A 231 1.91 6.91 -9.09
N LEU A 232 2.45 7.44 -7.99
CA LEU A 232 3.74 7.01 -7.45
C LEU A 232 3.66 5.68 -6.69
N ALA A 233 2.54 5.35 -6.07
CA ALA A 233 2.36 4.08 -5.37
C ALA A 233 2.18 2.89 -6.32
N ILE A 234 1.45 3.07 -7.43
CA ILE A 234 1.23 2.03 -8.44
C ILE A 234 2.50 1.25 -8.82
N PRO A 235 3.58 1.88 -9.34
CA PRO A 235 4.78 1.16 -9.79
C PRO A 235 5.56 0.48 -8.65
N LEU A 236 5.30 0.83 -7.40
CA LEU A 236 5.91 0.15 -6.27
C LEU A 236 5.29 -1.24 -6.06
N PHE A 237 3.95 -1.29 -6.13
CA PHE A 237 3.15 -2.45 -5.74
C PHE A 237 2.76 -3.33 -6.93
N VAL A 238 2.48 -2.74 -8.10
CA VAL A 238 2.00 -3.44 -9.29
C VAL A 238 3.12 -3.48 -10.33
N GLU A 239 3.32 -4.64 -10.96
CA GLU A 239 4.22 -4.77 -12.10
C GLU A 239 3.52 -4.31 -13.39
N GLY A 240 4.08 -3.31 -14.06
CA GLY A 240 3.59 -2.80 -15.34
C GLY A 240 4.43 -1.62 -15.81
N ASP A 241 4.61 -1.49 -17.14
CA ASP A 241 5.27 -0.34 -17.74
C ASP A 241 4.44 0.92 -17.44
N LEU A 242 4.98 1.79 -16.57
CA LEU A 242 4.57 3.18 -16.59
C LEU A 242 5.04 3.72 -17.93
N ASP A 243 4.12 3.86 -18.89
CA ASP A 243 4.39 4.63 -20.09
C ASP A 243 5.00 5.97 -19.66
N ALA A 244 6.24 6.21 -20.10
CA ALA A 244 7.11 7.33 -19.74
C ALA A 244 6.56 8.72 -20.14
N ASN A 245 5.27 8.85 -20.43
CA ASN A 245 4.59 10.06 -20.87
C ASN A 245 4.05 10.93 -19.74
N GLY A 246 3.85 10.40 -18.52
CA GLY A 246 3.27 11.18 -17.41
C GLY A 246 4.20 12.24 -16.80
N ASP A 247 5.51 12.14 -17.01
CA ASP A 247 6.49 12.99 -16.33
C ASP A 247 6.68 14.38 -16.97
N ALA A 248 6.40 14.53 -18.28
CA ALA A 248 6.60 15.79 -18.99
C ALA A 248 5.48 16.82 -18.71
N GLU A 249 4.23 16.37 -18.62
CA GLU A 249 3.07 17.25 -18.44
C GLU A 249 2.93 17.72 -16.98
N ALA A 250 3.21 16.82 -16.02
CA ALA A 250 3.29 17.18 -14.61
C ALA A 250 4.45 18.18 -14.37
N ALA A 251 5.64 17.99 -14.94
CA ALA A 251 6.74 18.92 -14.75
C ALA A 251 6.43 20.36 -15.22
N ALA A 252 5.64 20.50 -16.29
CA ALA A 252 5.23 21.82 -16.82
C ALA A 252 4.20 22.53 -15.93
N MET A 253 3.28 21.79 -15.30
CA MET A 253 2.21 22.36 -14.47
C MET A 253 2.72 22.92 -13.12
N TRP A 254 3.78 22.34 -12.56
CA TRP A 254 4.33 22.72 -11.25
C TRP A 254 5.48 23.74 -11.31
N ALA A 255 5.88 24.18 -12.52
CA ALA A 255 6.86 25.25 -12.72
C ALA A 255 6.21 26.65 -12.79
N ALA A 256 4.88 26.74 -12.76
CA ALA A 256 4.17 28.00 -12.67
C ALA A 256 4.12 28.50 -11.21
N PRO A 257 4.42 29.80 -10.96
CA PRO A 257 4.47 30.39 -9.63
C PRO A 257 3.14 30.34 -8.88
#